data_AF-A0A3D4K8Q8-F1
#
_entry.id   AF-A0A3D4K8Q8-F1
#
_cell.length_a   1.000
_cell.length_b   1.000
_cell.length_c   1.000
_cell.angle_alpha   90.00
_cell.angle_beta   90.00
_cell.angle_gamma   90.00
#
_symmetry.space_group_name_H-M   'P 1'
#
loop_
_entity.id
_entity.type
_entity.pdbx_description
1 polymer ?
#
loop_
_entity_poly.entity_id
_entity_poly.type
_entity_poly.pdbx_seq_one_letter_code
_entity_poly.pdbx_strand_id
1 'polypeptide(L)' 'MDEYKVIRQKIAMLEDEHRSLDLRISGFTTIDMLEIQRLKKQKLALKDQISRLYSMLHPDIIA' A
#
# COMPACT_ATOMS: atom_id res chain seq x y z
N MET A 1 -0.98 23.77 9.73
CA MET A 1 -0.60 22.63 10.59
C MET A 1 -1.34 21.34 10.25
N ASP A 2 -2.27 21.34 9.29
CA ASP A 2 -3.12 20.17 8.99
C ASP A 2 -2.63 19.25 7.87
N GLU A 3 -1.74 19.71 6.99
CA GLU A 3 -1.33 18.96 5.78
C GLU A 3 -0.59 17.65 6.12
N TYR A 4 0.36 17.69 7.07
CA TYR A 4 1.03 16.49 7.57
C TYR A 4 0.06 15.50 8.24
N LYS A 5 -1.00 16.00 8.88
CA LYS A 5 -2.01 15.16 9.53
C LYS A 5 -2.86 14.44 8.49
N VAL A 6 -3.24 15.13 7.41
CA VAL A 6 -3.96 14.55 6.27
C VAL A 6 -3.10 13.48 5.57
N ILE A 7 -1.81 13.77 5.33
CA ILE A 7 -0.89 12.79 4.71
C ILE A 7 -0.75 11.55 5.59
N ARG A 8 -0.56 11.71 6.91
CA ARG A 8 -0.49 10.58 7.85
C ARG A 8 -1.78 9.75 7.88
N GLN A 9 -2.95 10.40 7.85
CA GLN A 9 -4.23 9.71 7.75
C GLN A 9 -4.35 8.90 6.46
N LYS A 10 -3.91 9.48 5.35
CA LYS A 10 -3.91 8.81 4.04
C LYS A 10 -2.96 7.62 4.00
N ILE A 11 -1.78 7.74 4.60
CA ILE A 11 -0.84 6.61 4.79
C ILE A 11 -1.52 5.49 5.58
N ALA A 12 -2.12 5.80 6.73
CA ALA A 12 -2.80 4.79 7.55
C ALA A 12 -3.94 4.07 6.80
N MET A 13 -4.74 4.80 6.00
CA MET A 13 -5.77 4.18 5.16
C MET A 13 -5.19 3.25 4.10
N LEU A 14 -4.12 3.68 3.41
CA LEU A 14 -3.45 2.87 2.39
C LEU A 14 -2.76 1.63 2.99
N GLU A 15 -2.18 1.75 4.19
CA GLU A 15 -1.58 0.63 4.92
C GLU A 15 -2.62 -0.43 5.31
N ASP A 16 -3.81 0.01 5.76
CA ASP A 16 -4.92 -0.90 6.08
C ASP A 16 -5.46 -1.62 4.83
N GLU A 17 -5.60 -0.89 3.71
CA GLU A 17 -6.00 -1.46 2.43
C GLU A 17 -4.96 -2.46 1.91
N HIS A 18 -3.67 -2.12 2.02
CA HIS A 18 -2.57 -3.02 1.67
C HIS A 18 -2.59 -4.31 2.52
N ARG A 19 -2.85 -4.20 3.82
CA ARG A 19 -2.98 -5.36 4.72
C ARG A 19 -4.18 -6.23 4.35
N SER A 20 -5.30 -5.61 4.00
CA SER A 20 -6.50 -6.31 3.54
C SER A 20 -6.26 -7.07 2.24
N LEU A 21 -5.54 -6.48 1.29
CA LEU A 21 -5.11 -7.17 0.08
C LEU A 21 -4.19 -8.35 0.39
N ASP A 22 -3.34 -8.25 1.40
CA ASP A 22 -2.46 -9.35 1.82
C ASP A 22 -3.23 -10.56 2.35
N LEU A 23 -4.22 -10.31 3.21
CA LEU A 23 -5.13 -11.35 3.71
C LEU A 23 -5.94 -11.97 2.59
N ARG A 24 -6.33 -11.17 1.59
CA ARG A 24 -7.05 -11.67 0.43
C ARG A 24 -6.15 -12.56 -0.43
N ILE A 25 -4.90 -12.16 -0.69
CA ILE A 25 -3.91 -12.95 -1.43
C ILE A 25 -3.60 -14.27 -0.71
N SER A 26 -3.49 -14.28 0.62
CA SER A 26 -3.20 -15.50 1.39
C SER A 26 -4.34 -16.52 1.36
N GLY A 27 -5.58 -16.09 1.11
CA GLY A 27 -6.74 -16.96 0.95
C GLY A 27 -6.91 -17.58 -0.44
N PHE A 28 -6.11 -17.18 -1.44
CA PHE A 28 -6.24 -17.71 -2.81
C PHE A 28 -5.61 -19.09 -2.99
N THR A 29 -6.23 -19.90 -3.85
CA THR A 29 -5.72 -21.23 -4.22
C THR A 29 -4.81 -21.16 -5.45
N THR A 30 -4.02 -22.21 -5.68
CA THR A 30 -3.05 -22.27 -6.79
C THR A 30 -3.67 -22.20 -8.20
N ILE A 31 -4.99 -22.37 -8.30
CA ILE A 31 -5.76 -22.33 -9.56
C ILE A 31 -5.97 -20.87 -10.01
N ASP A 32 -5.90 -19.90 -9.09
CA ASP A 32 -6.24 -18.50 -9.32
C ASP A 32 -5.02 -17.62 -9.65
N MET A 33 -4.04 -18.15 -10.40
CA MET A 33 -2.75 -17.48 -10.66
C MET A 33 -2.90 -16.06 -11.25
N LEU A 34 -3.86 -15.85 -12.17
CA LEU A 34 -4.11 -14.53 -12.77
C LEU A 34 -4.69 -13.53 -11.76
N GLU A 35 -5.60 -13.99 -10.91
CA GLU A 35 -6.21 -13.17 -9.84
C GLU A 35 -5.15 -12.76 -8.81
N ILE A 36 -4.32 -13.73 -8.39
CA ILE A 36 -3.16 -13.50 -7.50
C ILE A 36 -2.20 -12.48 -8.12
N GLN A 37 -1.89 -12.57 -9.42
CA GLN A 37 -1.03 -11.61 -10.09
C GLN A 37 -1.62 -10.20 -10.08
N ARG A 38 -2.93 -10.04 -10.34
CA ARG A 38 -3.61 -8.73 -10.27
C ARG A 38 -3.56 -8.15 -8.87
N LEU A 39 -3.85 -8.95 -7.84
CA LEU A 39 -3.84 -8.50 -6.45
C LEU A 39 -2.43 -8.11 -5.99
N LYS A 40 -1.40 -8.89 -6.36
CA LYS A 40 0.00 -8.53 -6.10
C LYS A 40 0.40 -7.21 -6.78
N LYS A 41 -0.08 -6.97 -8.00
CA LYS A 41 0.16 -5.70 -8.71
C LYS A 41 -0.53 -4.52 -8.01
N GLN A 42 -1.77 -4.71 -7.56
CA GLN A 42 -2.48 -3.69 -6.77
C GLN A 42 -1.76 -3.41 -5.45
N LYS A 43 -1.34 -4.46 -4.74
CA LYS A 43 -0.57 -4.37 -3.50
C LYS A 43 0.74 -3.59 -3.71
N LEU A 44 1.47 -3.84 -4.80
CA LEU A 44 2.68 -3.10 -5.15
C LEU A 44 2.38 -1.61 -5.39
N ALA A 45 1.31 -1.29 -6.13
CA ALA A 45 0.92 0.09 -6.39
C ALA A 45 0.56 0.85 -5.09
N LEU A 46 -0.14 0.21 -4.15
CA LEU A 46 -0.42 0.80 -2.83
C LEU A 46 0.88 1.07 -2.07
N LYS A 47 1.81 0.11 -2.05
CA LYS A 47 3.14 0.29 -1.43
C LYS A 47 3.89 1.47 -2.05
N ASP A 48 3.88 1.60 -3.37
CA ASP A 48 4.55 2.72 -4.06
C ASP A 48 3.91 4.07 -3.71
N GLN A 49 2.58 4.12 -3.59
CA GLN A 49 1.87 5.33 -3.14
C GLN A 49 2.22 5.69 -1.69
N ILE A 50 2.26 4.70 -0.80
CA ILE A 50 2.67 4.88 0.59
C ILE A 50 4.11 5.43 0.65
N SER A 51 5.04 4.83 -0.10
CA SER A 51 6.43 5.31 -0.16
C SER A 51 6.53 6.76 -0.62
N ARG A 52 5.76 7.16 -1.64
CA ARG A 52 5.74 8.57 -2.09
C ARG A 52 5.23 9.52 -1.02
N LEU A 53 4.17 9.14 -0.30
CA LEU A 53 3.65 9.94 0.82
C LEU A 53 4.65 10.02 1.98
N TYR A 54 5.37 8.93 2.27
CA TYR A 54 6.48 8.96 3.21
C TYR A 54 7.62 9.86 2.74
N SER A 55 7.98 9.88 1.45
CA SER A 55 8.98 10.83 0.91
C SER A 55 8.57 12.29 1.14
N MET A 56 7.27 12.60 1.00
CA MET A 56 6.77 13.95 1.26
C MET A 56 6.80 14.32 2.74
N LEU A 57 6.62 13.35 3.64
CA LEU A 57 6.68 13.54 5.08
C LEU A 57 8.13 13.58 5.61
N HIS A 58 9.01 12.82 4.96
CA HIS A 58 10.38 12.54 5.35
C HIS A 58 11.29 12.46 4.11
N PRO A 59 11.76 13.60 3.60
CA PRO A 59 12.58 13.65 2.38
C PRO A 59 13.91 12.90 2.51
N ASP A 60 14.42 12.66 3.72
CA ASP A 60 15.70 11.98 3.98
C ASP A 60 15.66 10.44 3.99
N ILE A 61 14.48 9.80 3.96
CA ILE A 61 14.38 8.33 4.17
C ILE A 61 14.50 7.53 2.86
N ILE A 62 14.36 8.17 1.70
CA ILE A 62 14.26 7.51 0.37
C ILE A 62 15.38 7.97 -0.58
N ALA A 63 16.49 8.49 -0.04
CA ALA A 63 17.72 8.81 -0.78
C ALA A 63 18.62 7.58 -1.00
#